data_AF-A0A558NPA6-F1
#
_entry.id   AF-A0A558NPA6-F1
#
_cell.length_a   1.000
_cell.length_b   1.000
_cell.length_c   1.000
_cell.angle_alpha   90.00
_cell.angle_beta   90.00
_cell.angle_gamma   90.00
#
_symmetry.space_group_name_H-M   'P 1'
#
loop_
_entity.id
_entity.type
_entity.pdbx_description
1 polymer ?
#
loop_
_entity_poly.entity_id
_entity_poly.type
_entity_poly.pdbx_seq_one_letter_code
_entity_poly.pdbx_strand_id
1 'polypeptide(L)'
;MLLIFQIITTMMLLFWPMVMMMSPMAFDAPGSENNREHIIGMMIFLCYPIPLCALYWIFGAELFGISGRTLTLGATVIIVLALSVFGYGSLLKNALNGIASSGYSNVNNQVYYNARPVAAANSETFEVLGNNYYSQGYARDNKQVYFRGELLADADAASFRPLDSDEEYWVDNQKIYLGGKAIPGADPAQFKRVPDAWGSPSAYALSGTTLYYDAERIGEVNPDEISIITPFLAKDRQHIYYLEKIILPMADAPSFVLLPDTDGYARDRAAVYDLIGERSAPIAGADPQTMEVLNRGYLKDARHIYHRESYEPTQILHDVDYDSFVVTDWDDETQSEARDRYALYMNGKVVKQLAEKAAQ
;
A
#
# COMPACT_ATOMS: atom_id res chain seq x y z
N MET A 1 -29.41 33.11 34.47
CA MET A 1 -29.68 31.84 33.77
C MET A 1 -29.47 31.96 32.26
N LEU A 2 -30.05 32.97 31.59
CA LEU A 2 -29.92 33.18 30.14
C LEU A 2 -28.47 33.39 29.66
N LEU A 3 -27.65 34.18 30.37
CA LEU A 3 -26.24 34.40 30.02
C LEU A 3 -25.41 33.11 30.05
N ILE A 4 -25.61 32.26 31.07
CA ILE A 4 -24.92 30.98 31.19
C ILE A 4 -25.31 30.06 30.01
N PHE A 5 -26.60 30.04 29.65
CA PHE A 5 -27.09 29.29 28.50
C PHE A 5 -26.49 29.78 27.17
N GLN A 6 -26.34 31.10 26.99
CA GLN A 6 -25.68 31.70 25.83
C GLN A 6 -24.19 31.36 25.75
N ILE A 7 -23.47 31.37 26.87
CA ILE A 7 -22.07 30.96 26.94
C ILE A 7 -21.92 29.49 26.52
N ILE A 8 -22.70 28.59 27.13
CA ILE A 8 -22.68 27.15 26.80
C ILE A 8 -23.01 26.93 25.33
N THR A 9 -24.07 27.57 24.83
CA THR A 9 -24.48 27.47 23.42
C THR A 9 -23.34 27.89 22.50
N THR A 10 -22.69 29.02 22.79
CA THR A 10 -21.59 29.54 21.97
C THR A 10 -20.41 28.57 21.96
N MET A 11 -20.02 28.05 23.12
CA MET A 11 -18.93 27.06 23.20
C MET A 11 -19.25 25.79 22.41
N MET A 12 -20.47 25.29 22.49
CA MET A 12 -20.90 24.14 21.69
C MET A 12 -20.87 24.45 20.20
N LEU A 13 -21.44 25.58 19.75
CA LEU A 13 -21.43 25.96 18.34
C LEU A 13 -20.01 26.10 17.76
N LEU A 14 -19.06 26.63 18.53
CA LEU A 14 -17.65 26.74 18.12
C LEU A 14 -16.97 25.37 17.97
N PHE A 15 -17.45 24.35 18.67
CA PHE A 15 -16.92 23.00 18.58
C PHE A 15 -17.42 22.25 17.34
N TRP A 16 -18.58 22.62 16.80
CA TRP A 16 -19.21 21.89 15.68
C TRP A 16 -18.35 21.80 14.41
N PRO A 17 -17.69 22.87 13.91
CA PRO A 17 -16.84 22.78 12.73
C PRO A 17 -15.70 21.76 12.88
N MET A 18 -15.10 21.69 14.07
CA MET A 18 -14.03 20.71 14.37
C MET A 18 -14.57 19.28 14.25
N VAL A 19 -15.73 19.02 14.86
CA VAL A 19 -16.38 17.70 14.78
C VAL A 19 -16.73 17.34 13.33
N MET A 20 -17.26 18.28 12.55
CA MET A 20 -17.56 18.06 11.14
C MET A 20 -16.32 17.80 10.28
N MET A 21 -15.17 18.38 10.64
CA MET A 21 -13.91 18.13 9.91
C MET A 21 -13.30 16.77 10.28
N MET A 22 -13.54 16.28 11.49
CA MET A 22 -13.06 14.97 11.96
C MET A 22 -14.00 13.82 11.59
N SER A 23 -15.25 14.09 11.21
CA SER A 23 -16.25 13.06 10.94
C SER A 23 -15.95 12.17 9.73
N PRO A 24 -15.24 12.59 8.65
CA PRO A 24 -14.84 11.65 7.59
C PRO A 24 -14.00 10.51 8.13
N MET A 25 -12.99 10.82 8.96
CA MET A 25 -12.14 9.81 9.60
C MET A 25 -12.94 8.87 10.52
N ALA A 26 -13.99 9.35 11.17
CA ALA A 26 -14.85 8.52 12.00
C ALA A 26 -15.64 7.49 11.18
N PHE A 27 -16.04 7.85 9.95
CA PHE A 27 -16.73 6.92 9.04
C PHE A 27 -15.78 6.00 8.28
N ASP A 28 -14.55 6.45 7.99
CA ASP A 28 -13.52 5.65 7.32
C ASP A 28 -12.83 4.64 8.26
N ALA A 29 -13.14 4.68 9.57
CA ALA A 29 -12.65 3.68 10.50
C ALA A 29 -13.18 2.27 10.10
N PRO A 30 -12.34 1.22 10.15
CA PRO A 30 -12.73 -0.11 9.66
C PRO A 30 -14.06 -0.60 10.22
N GLY A 31 -15.02 -0.88 9.33
CA GLY A 31 -16.37 -1.36 9.68
C GLY A 31 -17.37 -0.30 10.15
N SER A 32 -16.96 0.96 10.30
CA SER A 32 -17.81 2.07 10.75
C SER A 32 -18.90 2.43 9.74
N GLU A 33 -18.54 2.49 8.45
CA GLU A 33 -19.40 2.80 7.31
C GLU A 33 -20.58 1.83 7.05
N ASN A 34 -20.57 0.66 7.70
CA ASN A 34 -21.64 -0.34 7.63
C ASN A 34 -22.35 -0.52 8.98
N ASN A 35 -21.91 0.16 10.05
CA ASN A 35 -22.54 0.07 11.36
C ASN A 35 -23.70 1.06 11.46
N ARG A 36 -24.93 0.53 11.37
CA ARG A 36 -26.17 1.33 11.42
C ARG A 36 -26.28 2.20 12.67
N GLU A 37 -25.99 1.65 13.85
CA GLU A 37 -26.12 2.38 15.12
C GLU A 37 -25.10 3.50 15.20
N HIS A 38 -23.87 3.23 14.77
CA HIS A 38 -22.82 4.24 14.70
C HIS A 38 -23.19 5.37 13.74
N ILE A 39 -23.69 5.04 12.54
CA ILE A 39 -24.10 6.04 11.54
C ILE A 39 -25.25 6.89 12.07
N ILE A 40 -26.30 6.28 12.64
CA ILE A 40 -27.43 7.03 13.19
C ILE A 40 -26.96 7.92 14.36
N GLY A 41 -26.15 7.37 15.27
CA GLY A 41 -25.60 8.11 16.41
C GLY A 41 -24.77 9.32 15.97
N MET A 42 -23.88 9.12 14.99
CA MET A 42 -23.10 10.21 14.39
C MET A 42 -24.01 11.22 13.70
N MET A 43 -25.03 10.81 12.95
CA MET A 43 -25.97 11.76 12.34
C MET A 43 -26.69 12.61 13.37
N ILE A 44 -27.14 12.02 14.48
CA ILE A 44 -27.74 12.76 15.60
C ILE A 44 -26.72 13.74 16.19
N PHE A 45 -25.50 13.29 16.41
CA PHE A 45 -24.42 14.12 16.95
C PHE A 45 -24.10 15.29 16.02
N LEU A 46 -23.85 15.05 14.73
CA LEU A 46 -23.58 16.12 13.76
C LEU A 46 -24.75 17.11 13.61
N CYS A 47 -25.98 16.70 13.95
CA CYS A 47 -27.15 17.58 13.91
C CYS A 47 -27.43 18.35 15.22
N TYR A 48 -26.65 18.17 16.30
CA TYR A 48 -26.96 18.78 17.60
C TYR A 48 -27.14 20.32 17.60
N PRO A 49 -26.51 21.12 16.71
CA PRO A 49 -26.76 22.56 16.70
C PRO A 49 -28.21 22.94 16.35
N ILE A 50 -28.95 22.09 15.62
CA ILE A 50 -30.36 22.35 15.27
C ILE A 50 -31.24 22.40 16.52
N PRO A 51 -31.33 21.32 17.34
CA PRO A 51 -32.13 21.36 18.55
C PRO A 51 -31.58 22.39 19.55
N LEU A 52 -30.26 22.61 19.62
CA LEU A 52 -29.66 23.64 20.47
C LEU A 52 -30.16 25.06 20.12
N CYS A 53 -30.18 25.42 18.83
CA CYS A 53 -30.74 26.68 18.36
C CYS A 53 -32.27 26.74 18.53
N ALA A 54 -32.97 25.61 18.34
CA ALA A 54 -34.43 25.53 18.50
C ALA A 54 -34.89 25.85 19.92
N LEU A 55 -34.07 25.59 20.95
CA LEU A 55 -34.38 26.01 22.32
C LEU A 55 -34.56 27.53 22.44
N TYR A 56 -33.78 28.34 21.72
CA TYR A 56 -33.98 29.79 21.71
C TYR A 56 -35.32 30.18 21.09
N TRP A 57 -35.77 29.43 20.09
CA TRP A 57 -37.09 29.65 19.49
C TRP A 57 -38.20 29.28 20.48
N ILE A 58 -38.10 28.12 21.13
CA ILE A 58 -39.10 27.63 22.10
C ILE A 58 -39.28 28.60 23.27
N PHE A 59 -38.18 29.19 23.77
CA PHE A 59 -38.21 30.10 24.92
C PHE A 59 -38.33 31.59 24.53
N GLY A 60 -38.47 31.92 23.25
CA GLY A 60 -38.53 33.31 22.78
C GLY A 60 -37.28 34.11 23.10
N ALA A 61 -36.12 33.45 23.13
CA ALA A 61 -34.83 34.05 23.45
C ALA A 61 -34.03 34.41 22.18
N GLU A 62 -33.00 35.22 22.37
CA GLU A 62 -32.07 35.66 21.32
C GLU A 62 -30.63 35.30 21.68
N LEU A 63 -29.81 35.07 20.64
CA LEU A 63 -28.37 34.92 20.75
C LEU A 63 -27.72 35.96 19.82
N PHE A 64 -26.88 36.83 20.39
CA PHE A 64 -26.26 37.96 19.66
C PHE A 64 -27.27 38.87 18.92
N GLY A 65 -28.48 39.03 19.45
CA GLY A 65 -29.56 39.82 18.81
C GLY A 65 -30.25 39.12 17.65
N ILE A 66 -29.96 37.83 17.41
CA ILE A 66 -30.61 37.02 16.38
C ILE A 66 -31.71 36.19 17.06
N SER A 67 -32.91 36.24 16.48
CA SER A 67 -34.05 35.46 16.96
C SER A 67 -33.82 33.96 16.82
N GLY A 68 -34.30 33.17 17.79
CA GLY A 68 -34.20 31.72 17.79
C GLY A 68 -34.67 31.06 16.49
N ARG A 69 -35.75 31.55 15.88
CA ARG A 69 -36.26 31.04 14.59
C ARG A 69 -35.21 31.19 13.47
N THR A 70 -34.56 32.34 13.39
CA THR A 70 -33.55 32.63 12.37
C THR A 70 -32.30 31.78 12.60
N LEU A 71 -31.89 31.62 13.87
CA LEU A 71 -30.78 30.75 14.25
C LEU A 71 -31.02 29.29 13.87
N THR A 72 -32.20 28.75 14.16
CA THR A 72 -32.54 27.36 13.81
C THR A 72 -32.52 27.17 12.31
N LEU A 73 -33.14 28.07 11.53
CA LEU A 73 -33.12 27.99 10.07
C LEU A 73 -31.70 28.07 9.50
N GLY A 74 -30.88 29.00 10.00
CA GLY A 74 -29.48 29.12 9.60
C GLY A 74 -28.68 27.86 9.91
N ALA A 75 -28.81 27.33 11.14
CA ALA A 75 -28.16 26.09 11.55
C ALA A 75 -28.59 24.89 10.69
N THR A 76 -29.90 24.75 10.40
CA THR A 76 -30.41 23.69 9.52
C THR A 76 -29.81 23.79 8.12
N VAL A 77 -29.77 24.98 7.51
CA VAL A 77 -29.19 25.16 6.17
C VAL A 77 -27.70 24.81 6.17
N ILE A 78 -26.93 25.32 7.13
CA ILE A 78 -25.49 25.04 7.25
C ILE A 78 -25.23 23.54 7.41
N ILE A 79 -25.96 22.88 8.30
CA ILE A 79 -25.79 21.45 8.56
C ILE A 79 -26.17 20.63 7.34
N VAL A 80 -27.33 20.88 6.73
CA VAL A 80 -27.76 20.13 5.53
C VAL A 80 -26.76 20.30 4.38
N LEU A 81 -26.24 21.51 4.17
CA LEU A 81 -25.18 21.74 3.18
C LEU A 81 -23.92 20.94 3.52
N ALA A 82 -23.46 20.99 4.78
CA ALA A 82 -22.26 20.27 5.18
C ALA A 82 -22.43 18.74 5.04
N LEU A 83 -23.54 18.17 5.53
CA LEU A 83 -23.85 16.74 5.35
C LEU A 83 -23.92 16.33 3.88
N SER A 84 -24.38 17.24 3.00
CA SER A 84 -24.45 16.99 1.55
C SER A 84 -23.07 16.99 0.90
N VAL A 85 -22.18 17.93 1.28
CA VAL A 85 -20.79 17.99 0.78
C VAL A 85 -20.03 16.70 1.08
N PHE A 86 -20.25 16.11 2.25
CA PHE A 86 -19.60 14.85 2.65
C PHE A 86 -20.38 13.58 2.27
N GLY A 87 -21.54 13.68 1.60
CA GLY A 87 -22.33 12.52 1.19
C GLY A 87 -22.98 11.73 2.34
N TYR A 88 -23.14 12.31 3.53
CA TYR A 88 -23.71 11.62 4.69
C TYR A 88 -25.20 11.33 4.55
N GLY A 89 -25.91 12.08 3.69
CA GLY A 89 -27.30 11.77 3.34
C GLY A 89 -27.44 10.41 2.66
N SER A 90 -26.55 10.07 1.71
CA SER A 90 -26.51 8.74 1.09
C SER A 90 -26.11 7.67 2.10
N LEU A 91 -25.11 7.93 2.94
CA LEU A 91 -24.68 7.00 3.98
C LEU A 91 -25.82 6.64 4.94
N LEU A 92 -26.54 7.65 5.45
CA LEU A 92 -27.69 7.44 6.32
C LEU A 92 -28.82 6.70 5.60
N LYS A 93 -29.11 7.08 4.34
CA LYS A 93 -30.13 6.39 3.53
C LYS A 93 -29.78 4.92 3.37
N ASN A 94 -28.53 4.59 3.06
CA ASN A 94 -28.06 3.22 2.89
C ASN A 94 -28.23 2.43 4.20
N ALA A 95 -27.73 2.99 5.31
CA ALA A 95 -27.82 2.37 6.64
C ALA A 95 -29.28 2.11 7.09
N LEU A 96 -30.20 3.04 6.81
CA LEU A 96 -31.63 2.87 7.12
C LEU A 96 -32.30 1.78 6.28
N ASN A 97 -31.83 1.58 5.05
CA ASN A 97 -32.31 0.51 4.16
C ASN A 97 -31.56 -0.81 4.35
N GLY A 98 -30.58 -0.88 5.25
CA GLY A 98 -29.75 -2.07 5.45
C GLY A 98 -28.77 -2.35 4.31
N ILE A 99 -28.51 -1.38 3.44
CA ILE A 99 -27.57 -1.49 2.32
C ILE A 99 -26.17 -1.14 2.84
N ALA A 100 -25.19 -2.00 2.58
CA ALA A 100 -23.80 -1.74 2.93
C ALA A 100 -23.24 -0.63 2.03
N SER A 101 -22.58 0.35 2.63
CA SER A 101 -21.91 1.45 1.90
C SER A 101 -20.54 1.03 1.36
N SER A 102 -19.99 -0.05 1.92
CA SER A 102 -18.73 -0.67 1.50
C SER A 102 -18.89 -2.19 1.42
N GLY A 103 -18.35 -2.81 0.37
CA GLY A 103 -18.48 -4.23 0.09
C GLY A 103 -19.82 -4.62 -0.53
N TYR A 104 -20.10 -5.93 -0.56
CA TYR A 104 -21.35 -6.47 -1.07
C TYR A 104 -22.46 -6.46 0.00
N SER A 105 -23.69 -6.24 -0.43
CA SER A 105 -24.89 -6.51 0.37
C SER A 105 -26.01 -7.05 -0.49
N ASN A 106 -26.86 -7.89 0.09
CA ASN A 106 -28.00 -8.49 -0.57
C ASN A 106 -29.25 -8.14 0.22
N VAL A 107 -30.07 -7.24 -0.32
CA VAL A 107 -31.19 -6.62 0.39
C VAL A 107 -32.39 -6.55 -0.55
N ASN A 108 -33.55 -7.03 -0.09
CA ASN A 108 -34.83 -6.96 -0.83
C ASN A 108 -34.72 -7.52 -2.27
N ASN A 109 -34.11 -8.69 -2.42
CA ASN A 109 -33.88 -9.36 -3.72
C ASN A 109 -33.04 -8.53 -4.72
N GLN A 110 -32.20 -7.63 -4.22
CA GLN A 110 -31.24 -6.88 -5.02
C GLN A 110 -29.85 -6.96 -4.38
N VAL A 111 -28.87 -7.28 -5.21
CA VAL A 111 -27.46 -7.27 -4.82
C VAL A 111 -26.87 -5.89 -5.07
N TYR A 112 -26.04 -5.42 -4.15
CA TYR A 112 -25.32 -4.16 -4.22
C TYR A 112 -23.84 -4.39 -3.97
N TYR A 113 -22.99 -3.55 -4.56
CA TYR A 113 -21.59 -3.35 -4.22
C TYR A 113 -21.35 -1.86 -3.97
N ASN A 114 -20.81 -1.49 -2.80
CA ASN A 114 -20.62 -0.10 -2.37
C ASN A 114 -21.89 0.76 -2.59
N ALA A 115 -23.04 0.24 -2.12
CA ALA A 115 -24.37 0.80 -2.31
C ALA A 115 -24.84 1.05 -3.76
N ARG A 116 -24.16 0.47 -4.75
CA ARG A 116 -24.59 0.50 -6.16
C ARG A 116 -25.15 -0.85 -6.57
N PRO A 117 -26.28 -0.91 -7.29
CA PRO A 117 -26.87 -2.18 -7.70
C PRO A 117 -25.93 -2.94 -8.65
N VAL A 118 -25.74 -4.23 -8.38
CA VAL A 118 -25.03 -5.14 -9.27
C VAL A 118 -26.01 -5.65 -10.33
N ALA A 119 -25.69 -5.40 -11.60
CA ALA A 119 -26.56 -5.76 -12.70
C ALA A 119 -26.62 -7.28 -12.89
N ALA A 120 -27.82 -7.80 -13.15
CA ALA A 120 -28.08 -9.21 -13.49
C ALA A 120 -27.64 -10.27 -12.45
N ALA A 121 -27.34 -9.86 -11.21
CA ALA A 121 -27.03 -10.77 -10.12
C ALA A 121 -28.29 -11.46 -9.58
N ASN A 122 -28.21 -12.78 -9.44
CA ASN A 122 -29.27 -13.56 -8.81
C ASN A 122 -29.14 -13.50 -7.28
N SER A 123 -29.93 -12.63 -6.65
CA SER A 123 -29.95 -12.43 -5.20
C SER A 123 -30.23 -13.70 -4.40
N GLU A 124 -31.01 -14.65 -4.89
CA GLU A 124 -31.37 -15.85 -4.11
C GLU A 124 -30.18 -16.79 -3.92
N THR A 125 -29.24 -16.78 -4.87
CA THR A 125 -28.07 -17.66 -4.89
C THR A 125 -26.75 -16.91 -4.71
N PHE A 126 -26.82 -15.61 -4.39
CA PHE A 126 -25.65 -14.75 -4.32
C PHE A 126 -24.84 -15.02 -3.05
N GLU A 127 -23.54 -15.25 -3.21
CA GLU A 127 -22.59 -15.42 -2.12
C GLU A 127 -21.35 -14.56 -2.34
N VAL A 128 -20.91 -13.92 -1.27
CA VAL A 128 -19.62 -13.20 -1.25
C VAL A 128 -18.53 -14.23 -0.99
N LEU A 129 -17.49 -14.19 -1.80
CA LEU A 129 -16.39 -15.13 -1.74
C LEU A 129 -15.17 -14.49 -1.06
N GLY A 130 -14.40 -15.31 -0.35
CA GLY A 130 -13.21 -14.88 0.37
C GLY A 130 -13.52 -14.37 1.77
N ASN A 131 -12.60 -14.62 2.69
CA ASN A 131 -12.76 -14.29 4.11
C ASN A 131 -11.69 -13.30 4.62
N ASN A 132 -10.75 -12.90 3.76
CA ASN A 132 -9.62 -12.05 4.12
C ASN A 132 -9.83 -10.59 3.65
N TYR A 133 -9.18 -9.64 4.31
CA TYR A 133 -9.20 -8.22 3.97
C TYR A 133 -8.72 -7.96 2.54
N TYR A 134 -7.75 -8.75 2.05
CA TYR A 134 -7.16 -8.63 0.71
C TYR A 134 -8.01 -9.26 -0.41
N SER A 135 -8.94 -10.16 -0.08
CA SER A 135 -9.80 -10.87 -1.02
C SER A 135 -11.20 -10.26 -1.16
N GLN A 136 -11.45 -9.12 -0.51
CA GLN A 136 -12.74 -8.41 -0.59
C GLN A 136 -12.96 -7.86 -2.00
N GLY A 137 -13.68 -8.63 -2.80
CA GLY A 137 -14.05 -8.22 -4.15
C GLY A 137 -14.75 -9.31 -4.94
N TYR A 138 -14.45 -10.58 -4.68
CA TYR A 138 -15.11 -11.67 -5.40
C TYR A 138 -16.45 -12.04 -4.77
N ALA A 139 -17.42 -12.32 -5.63
CA ALA A 139 -18.71 -12.89 -5.27
C ALA A 139 -19.19 -13.74 -6.45
N ARG A 140 -20.14 -14.63 -6.22
CA ARG A 140 -20.81 -15.35 -7.30
C ARG A 140 -22.28 -15.53 -7.03
N ASP A 141 -23.03 -15.77 -8.10
CA ASP A 141 -24.32 -16.44 -8.02
C ASP A 141 -24.22 -17.81 -8.69
N ASN A 142 -25.34 -18.51 -8.88
CA ASN A 142 -25.36 -19.84 -9.49
C ASN A 142 -24.93 -19.89 -10.97
N LYS A 143 -24.70 -18.74 -11.63
CA LYS A 143 -24.35 -18.65 -13.06
C LYS A 143 -23.15 -17.76 -13.35
N GLN A 144 -22.90 -16.74 -12.53
CA GLN A 144 -21.98 -15.65 -12.81
C GLN A 144 -21.06 -15.39 -11.63
N VAL A 145 -19.85 -14.92 -11.95
CA VAL A 145 -18.87 -14.43 -10.97
C VAL A 145 -18.76 -12.92 -11.11
N TYR A 146 -18.58 -12.23 -9.99
CA TYR A 146 -18.46 -10.79 -9.91
C TYR A 146 -17.19 -10.40 -9.19
N PHE A 147 -16.52 -9.35 -9.68
CA PHE A 147 -15.43 -8.70 -8.99
C PHE A 147 -15.78 -7.23 -8.76
N ARG A 148 -15.87 -6.83 -7.48
CA ARG A 148 -16.20 -5.46 -7.05
C ARG A 148 -17.45 -4.89 -7.74
N GLY A 149 -18.49 -5.72 -7.82
CA GLY A 149 -19.78 -5.38 -8.43
C GLY A 149 -19.81 -5.45 -9.95
N GLU A 150 -18.69 -5.75 -10.62
CA GLU A 150 -18.62 -5.92 -12.06
C GLU A 150 -18.66 -7.40 -12.44
N LEU A 151 -19.31 -7.71 -13.56
CA LEU A 151 -19.38 -9.08 -14.09
C LEU A 151 -17.99 -9.52 -14.59
N LEU A 152 -17.50 -10.63 -14.04
CA LEU A 152 -16.32 -11.31 -14.56
C LEU A 152 -16.72 -12.22 -15.71
N ALA A 153 -16.64 -11.69 -16.92
CA ALA A 153 -17.08 -12.40 -18.13
C ALA A 153 -16.31 -13.72 -18.32
N ASP A 154 -17.03 -14.74 -18.79
CA ASP A 154 -16.50 -16.05 -19.14
C ASP A 154 -15.84 -16.82 -17.98
N ALA A 155 -16.15 -16.46 -16.73
CA ALA A 155 -15.77 -17.22 -15.55
C ALA A 155 -16.80 -18.30 -15.24
N ASP A 156 -16.32 -19.51 -14.92
CA ASP A 156 -17.19 -20.63 -14.53
C ASP A 156 -17.53 -20.53 -13.03
N ALA A 157 -18.72 -19.99 -12.74
CA ALA A 157 -19.20 -19.81 -11.38
C ALA A 157 -19.22 -21.11 -10.55
N ALA A 158 -19.47 -22.27 -11.18
CA ALA A 158 -19.58 -23.54 -10.45
C ALA A 158 -18.23 -24.03 -9.90
N SER A 159 -17.13 -23.73 -10.61
CA SER A 159 -15.77 -24.12 -10.21
C SER A 159 -14.94 -23.00 -9.61
N PHE A 160 -15.42 -21.75 -9.66
CA PHE A 160 -14.72 -20.58 -9.16
C PHE A 160 -14.42 -20.69 -7.65
N ARG A 161 -13.15 -20.57 -7.29
CA ARG A 161 -12.65 -20.68 -5.91
C ARG A 161 -11.30 -19.98 -5.74
N PRO A 162 -10.86 -19.66 -4.51
CA PRO A 162 -9.49 -19.23 -4.31
C PRO A 162 -8.51 -20.37 -4.67
N LEU A 163 -7.34 -19.99 -5.18
CA LEU A 163 -6.26 -20.93 -5.49
C LEU A 163 -5.67 -21.55 -4.20
N ASP A 164 -5.44 -20.71 -3.19
CA ASP A 164 -4.83 -21.03 -1.91
C ASP A 164 -5.44 -20.21 -0.75
N SER A 165 -4.88 -20.32 0.45
CA SER A 165 -5.35 -19.62 1.66
C SER A 165 -5.10 -18.11 1.67
N ASP A 166 -4.21 -17.62 0.81
CA ASP A 166 -3.91 -16.19 0.74
C ASP A 166 -5.00 -15.45 -0.05
N GLU A 167 -5.79 -16.19 -0.85
CA GLU A 167 -6.95 -15.70 -1.60
C GLU A 167 -6.62 -14.55 -2.57
N GLU A 168 -5.36 -14.45 -3.00
CA GLU A 168 -4.88 -13.45 -3.95
C GLU A 168 -5.21 -13.87 -5.40
N TYR A 169 -4.89 -15.12 -5.74
CA TYR A 169 -5.22 -15.73 -7.01
C TYR A 169 -6.51 -16.55 -6.89
N TRP A 170 -7.34 -16.43 -7.92
CA TRP A 170 -8.61 -17.14 -8.03
C TRP A 170 -8.60 -18.00 -9.28
N VAL A 171 -9.32 -19.11 -9.26
CA VAL A 171 -9.25 -20.10 -10.34
C VAL A 171 -10.63 -20.66 -10.61
N ASP A 172 -10.90 -20.93 -11.88
CA ASP A 172 -11.97 -21.81 -12.34
C ASP A 172 -11.36 -22.96 -13.17
N ASN A 173 -12.21 -23.82 -13.74
CA ASN A 173 -11.72 -24.96 -14.54
C ASN A 173 -10.92 -24.58 -15.79
N GLN A 174 -10.93 -23.32 -16.22
CA GLN A 174 -10.35 -22.86 -17.49
C GLN A 174 -9.31 -21.75 -17.34
N LYS A 175 -9.41 -20.91 -16.30
CA LYS A 175 -8.62 -19.68 -16.15
C LYS A 175 -8.19 -19.44 -14.71
N ILE A 176 -7.11 -18.68 -14.57
CA ILE A 176 -6.65 -18.08 -13.32
C ILE A 176 -6.91 -16.59 -13.39
N TYR A 177 -7.23 -15.97 -12.27
CA TYR A 177 -7.57 -14.57 -12.14
C TYR A 177 -6.78 -13.91 -11.01
N LEU A 178 -6.36 -12.68 -11.25
CA LEU A 178 -5.77 -11.79 -10.26
C LEU A 178 -6.47 -10.42 -10.37
N GLY A 179 -6.99 -9.91 -9.25
CA GLY A 179 -7.64 -8.59 -9.21
C GLY A 179 -8.77 -8.39 -10.23
N GLY A 180 -9.59 -9.40 -10.49
CA GLY A 180 -10.70 -9.37 -11.44
C GLY A 180 -10.29 -9.52 -12.91
N LYS A 181 -9.04 -9.90 -13.20
CA LYS A 181 -8.55 -10.08 -14.57
C LYS A 181 -8.03 -11.49 -14.77
N ALA A 182 -8.40 -12.12 -15.88
CA ALA A 182 -7.84 -13.41 -16.27
C ALA A 182 -6.37 -13.27 -16.66
N ILE A 183 -5.53 -14.21 -16.22
CA ILE A 183 -4.11 -14.28 -16.56
C ILE A 183 -3.95 -15.02 -17.89
N PRO A 184 -3.53 -14.35 -18.97
CA PRO A 184 -3.49 -14.95 -20.30
C PRO A 184 -2.45 -16.07 -20.39
N GLY A 185 -2.85 -17.23 -20.92
CA GLY A 185 -1.95 -18.35 -21.21
C GLY A 185 -1.56 -19.21 -19.99
N ALA A 186 -2.09 -18.90 -18.80
CA ALA A 186 -1.91 -19.72 -17.62
C ALA A 186 -2.89 -20.91 -17.61
N ASP A 187 -2.39 -22.10 -17.26
CA ASP A 187 -3.13 -23.34 -17.10
C ASP A 187 -3.51 -23.53 -15.62
N PRO A 188 -4.83 -23.51 -15.28
CA PRO A 188 -5.32 -23.71 -13.93
C PRO A 188 -4.75 -24.94 -13.22
N ALA A 189 -4.52 -26.02 -13.96
CA ALA A 189 -4.09 -27.30 -13.38
C ALA A 189 -2.61 -27.30 -13.00
N GLN A 190 -1.82 -26.38 -13.57
CA GLN A 190 -0.37 -26.30 -13.37
C GLN A 190 0.06 -25.01 -12.67
N PHE A 191 -0.88 -24.08 -12.43
CA PHE A 191 -0.60 -22.80 -11.80
C PHE A 191 -0.25 -22.98 -10.31
N LYS A 192 0.91 -22.50 -9.92
CA LYS A 192 1.37 -22.51 -8.53
C LYS A 192 2.18 -21.24 -8.25
N ARG A 193 1.96 -20.66 -7.07
CA ARG A 193 2.81 -19.58 -6.57
C ARG A 193 4.16 -20.15 -6.14
N VAL A 194 5.21 -19.34 -6.29
CA VAL A 194 6.54 -19.70 -5.85
C VAL A 194 6.87 -18.82 -4.63
N PRO A 195 7.01 -19.39 -3.43
CA PRO A 195 7.37 -18.59 -2.26
C PRO A 195 8.79 -18.03 -2.40
N ASP A 196 9.07 -16.96 -1.67
CA ASP A 196 10.44 -16.43 -1.57
C ASP A 196 11.36 -17.35 -0.74
N ALA A 197 12.65 -16.97 -0.66
CA ALA A 197 13.67 -17.72 0.07
C ALA A 197 13.35 -17.90 1.57
N TRP A 198 12.42 -17.12 2.14
CA TRP A 198 11.97 -17.22 3.53
C TRP A 198 10.65 -17.96 3.69
N GLY A 199 10.09 -18.51 2.60
CA GLY A 199 8.81 -19.19 2.60
C GLY A 199 7.61 -18.24 2.64
N SER A 200 7.82 -16.94 2.43
CA SER A 200 6.74 -15.97 2.37
C SER A 200 6.07 -15.99 0.99
N PRO A 201 4.77 -15.66 0.90
CA PRO A 201 4.10 -15.52 -0.38
C PRO A 201 4.82 -14.47 -1.24
N SER A 202 5.05 -14.79 -2.51
CA SER A 202 5.61 -13.85 -3.49
C SER A 202 4.63 -13.61 -4.63
N ALA A 203 4.91 -12.57 -5.42
CA ALA A 203 4.18 -12.25 -6.65
C ALA A 203 4.59 -13.16 -7.83
N TYR A 204 5.64 -13.97 -7.69
CA TYR A 204 6.04 -14.91 -8.74
C TYR A 204 5.19 -16.18 -8.71
N ALA A 205 4.79 -16.62 -9.90
CA ALA A 205 4.05 -17.86 -10.11
C ALA A 205 4.53 -18.60 -11.35
N LEU A 206 4.31 -19.92 -11.37
CA LEU A 206 4.60 -20.79 -12.48
C LEU A 206 3.30 -21.41 -12.99
N SER A 207 3.15 -21.49 -14.31
CA SER A 207 2.17 -22.33 -14.98
C SER A 207 2.89 -23.27 -15.91
N GLY A 208 3.11 -24.52 -15.48
CA GLY A 208 3.94 -25.45 -16.23
C GLY A 208 5.37 -24.92 -16.31
N THR A 209 5.84 -24.62 -17.52
CA THR A 209 7.17 -24.04 -17.80
C THR A 209 7.15 -22.52 -17.93
N THR A 210 6.00 -21.86 -17.82
CA THR A 210 5.91 -20.40 -17.98
C THR A 210 6.01 -19.71 -16.61
N LEU A 211 6.90 -18.73 -16.50
CA LEU A 211 7.03 -17.84 -15.34
C LEU A 211 6.17 -16.58 -15.50
N TYR A 212 5.53 -16.20 -14.40
CA TYR A 212 4.73 -14.99 -14.25
C TYR A 212 5.20 -14.18 -13.05
N TYR A 213 5.00 -12.86 -13.14
CA TYR A 213 5.02 -11.94 -12.01
C TYR A 213 3.68 -11.23 -11.96
N ASP A 214 2.94 -11.38 -10.85
CA ASP A 214 1.52 -11.02 -10.74
C ASP A 214 0.66 -11.68 -11.84
N ALA A 215 0.29 -10.90 -12.86
CA ALA A 215 -0.47 -11.37 -14.02
C ALA A 215 0.34 -11.27 -15.33
N GLU A 216 1.57 -10.81 -15.26
CA GLU A 216 2.41 -10.56 -16.43
C GLU A 216 3.26 -11.78 -16.76
N ARG A 217 3.16 -12.24 -18.01
CA ARG A 217 3.93 -13.37 -18.51
C ARG A 217 5.37 -12.92 -18.78
N ILE A 218 6.34 -13.53 -18.09
CA ILE A 218 7.77 -13.27 -18.32
C ILE A 218 8.28 -14.10 -19.50
N GLY A 219 8.10 -15.42 -19.44
CA GLY A 219 8.65 -16.33 -20.44
C GLY A 219 8.71 -17.78 -20.01
N GLU A 220 9.28 -18.63 -20.87
CA GLU A 220 9.51 -20.04 -20.57
C GLU A 220 10.81 -20.20 -19.77
N VAL A 221 10.75 -21.01 -18.72
CA VAL A 221 11.83 -21.30 -17.78
C VAL A 221 11.83 -22.79 -17.43
N ASN A 222 12.91 -23.27 -16.82
CA ASN A 222 12.88 -24.56 -16.12
C ASN A 222 12.35 -24.34 -14.69
N PRO A 223 11.16 -24.88 -14.33
CA PRO A 223 10.56 -24.71 -13.00
C PRO A 223 11.45 -25.13 -11.84
N ASP A 224 12.31 -26.14 -12.05
CA ASP A 224 13.19 -26.70 -11.02
C ASP A 224 14.45 -25.84 -10.78
N GLU A 225 14.66 -24.81 -11.61
CA GLU A 225 15.82 -23.94 -11.57
C GLU A 225 15.47 -22.51 -11.11
N ILE A 226 14.18 -22.22 -10.92
CA ILE A 226 13.72 -20.91 -10.45
C ILE A 226 13.93 -20.80 -8.95
N SER A 227 14.57 -19.70 -8.54
CA SER A 227 14.76 -19.33 -7.15
C SER A 227 14.31 -17.87 -6.95
N ILE A 228 13.37 -17.66 -6.04
CA ILE A 228 12.90 -16.34 -5.65
C ILE A 228 13.80 -15.84 -4.50
N ILE A 229 14.59 -14.81 -4.76
CA ILE A 229 15.56 -14.25 -3.80
C ILE A 229 14.84 -13.29 -2.84
N THR A 230 13.99 -12.40 -3.38
CA THR A 230 13.12 -11.49 -2.64
C THR A 230 11.75 -11.45 -3.32
N PRO A 231 10.71 -10.83 -2.72
CA PRO A 231 9.40 -10.72 -3.36
C PRO A 231 9.38 -10.07 -4.76
N PHE A 232 10.45 -9.36 -5.13
CA PHE A 232 10.61 -8.68 -6.42
C PHE A 232 11.81 -9.19 -7.24
N LEU A 233 12.71 -10.00 -6.68
CA LEU A 233 13.93 -10.47 -7.33
C LEU A 233 13.96 -11.99 -7.42
N ALA A 234 14.11 -12.54 -8.62
CA ALA A 234 14.21 -13.97 -8.86
C ALA A 234 15.37 -14.29 -9.81
N LYS A 235 15.73 -15.57 -9.93
CA LYS A 235 16.70 -16.03 -10.91
C LYS A 235 16.43 -17.44 -11.38
N ASP A 236 16.91 -17.76 -12.59
CA ASP A 236 17.17 -19.12 -13.05
C ASP A 236 18.69 -19.32 -13.24
N ARG A 237 19.10 -20.33 -14.04
CA ARG A 237 20.52 -20.57 -14.35
C ARG A 237 21.16 -19.55 -15.30
N GLN A 238 20.39 -18.73 -16.00
CA GLN A 238 20.85 -17.82 -17.04
C GLN A 238 20.49 -16.36 -16.78
N HIS A 239 19.37 -16.11 -16.11
CA HIS A 239 18.76 -14.79 -16.01
C HIS A 239 18.52 -14.40 -14.56
N ILE A 240 18.67 -13.11 -14.29
CA ILE A 240 18.18 -12.45 -13.09
C ILE A 240 16.92 -11.67 -13.49
N TYR A 241 15.85 -11.83 -12.73
CA TYR A 241 14.57 -11.19 -12.94
C TYR A 241 14.32 -10.16 -11.85
N TYR A 242 13.91 -8.96 -12.24
CA TYR A 242 13.32 -7.97 -11.35
C TYR A 242 11.91 -7.67 -11.85
N LEU A 243 10.92 -8.00 -11.03
CA LEU A 243 9.51 -8.03 -11.44
C LEU A 243 9.35 -8.90 -12.70
N GLU A 244 8.75 -8.38 -13.77
CA GLU A 244 8.59 -9.05 -15.04
C GLU A 244 9.78 -8.92 -16.00
N LYS A 245 10.85 -8.21 -15.62
CA LYS A 245 11.99 -7.88 -16.49
C LYS A 245 13.20 -8.75 -16.22
N ILE A 246 13.89 -9.16 -17.29
CA ILE A 246 15.27 -9.66 -17.19
C ILE A 246 16.20 -8.45 -17.01
N ILE A 247 16.97 -8.46 -15.93
CA ILE A 247 18.00 -7.47 -15.62
C ILE A 247 19.39 -8.13 -15.61
N LEU A 248 20.44 -7.31 -15.62
CA LEU A 248 21.82 -7.77 -15.49
C LEU A 248 22.18 -8.94 -16.44
N PRO A 249 22.01 -8.81 -17.77
CA PRO A 249 22.12 -9.93 -18.72
C PRO A 249 23.52 -10.56 -18.80
N MET A 250 24.53 -9.91 -18.22
CA MET A 250 25.90 -10.42 -18.15
C MET A 250 26.25 -11.04 -16.79
N ALA A 251 25.33 -11.01 -15.82
CA ALA A 251 25.57 -11.57 -14.50
C ALA A 251 25.62 -13.09 -14.55
N ASP A 252 26.49 -13.66 -13.72
CA ASP A 252 26.57 -15.10 -13.53
C ASP A 252 25.49 -15.56 -12.54
N ALA A 253 24.29 -15.81 -13.06
CA ALA A 253 23.14 -16.20 -12.26
C ALA A 253 23.39 -17.36 -11.27
N PRO A 254 24.16 -18.42 -11.60
CA PRO A 254 24.47 -19.49 -10.66
C PRO A 254 25.20 -19.04 -9.39
N SER A 255 26.14 -18.09 -9.48
CA SER A 255 26.88 -17.56 -8.32
C SER A 255 26.30 -16.27 -7.75
N PHE A 256 25.25 -15.73 -8.37
CA PHE A 256 24.56 -14.52 -7.92
C PHE A 256 23.90 -14.71 -6.54
N VAL A 257 24.32 -13.89 -5.58
CA VAL A 257 23.86 -13.87 -4.19
C VAL A 257 23.76 -12.44 -3.66
N LEU A 258 22.80 -12.17 -2.77
CA LEU A 258 22.75 -10.90 -2.04
C LEU A 258 23.98 -10.75 -1.13
N LEU A 259 24.43 -9.51 -0.95
CA LEU A 259 25.40 -9.21 0.11
C LEU A 259 24.71 -9.34 1.49
N PRO A 260 25.45 -9.69 2.56
CA PRO A 260 24.88 -9.79 3.90
C PRO A 260 24.22 -8.48 4.35
N ASP A 261 23.15 -8.62 5.15
CA ASP A 261 22.45 -7.52 5.83
C ASP A 261 21.90 -6.41 4.91
N THR A 262 21.67 -6.72 3.62
CA THR A 262 21.08 -5.80 2.65
C THR A 262 20.34 -6.52 1.53
N ASP A 263 19.30 -5.88 1.00
CA ASP A 263 18.60 -6.25 -0.24
C ASP A 263 18.99 -5.31 -1.41
N GLY A 264 19.81 -4.31 -1.15
CA GLY A 264 20.19 -3.28 -2.12
C GLY A 264 21.43 -3.60 -2.93
N TYR A 265 22.13 -4.70 -2.63
CA TYR A 265 23.37 -5.09 -3.28
C TYR A 265 23.47 -6.61 -3.43
N ALA A 266 24.07 -7.03 -4.53
CA ALA A 266 24.39 -8.42 -4.81
C ALA A 266 25.80 -8.56 -5.37
N ARG A 267 26.29 -9.79 -5.41
CA ARG A 267 27.51 -10.14 -6.12
C ARG A 267 27.36 -11.47 -6.83
N ASP A 268 28.15 -11.64 -7.87
CA ASP A 268 28.47 -12.95 -8.43
C ASP A 268 30.00 -13.15 -8.37
N ARG A 269 30.51 -14.18 -9.03
CA ARG A 269 31.97 -14.46 -9.07
C ARG A 269 32.83 -13.38 -9.75
N ALA A 270 32.23 -12.50 -10.55
CA ALA A 270 32.92 -11.56 -11.42
C ALA A 270 32.67 -10.08 -11.05
N ALA A 271 31.51 -9.75 -10.48
CA ALA A 271 31.13 -8.37 -10.18
C ALA A 271 30.24 -8.23 -8.94
N VAL A 272 30.21 -7.00 -8.43
CA VAL A 272 29.24 -6.52 -7.43
C VAL A 272 28.22 -5.65 -8.15
N TYR A 273 26.95 -5.71 -7.73
CA TYR A 273 25.84 -5.03 -8.37
C TYR A 273 25.08 -4.15 -7.40
N ASP A 274 24.69 -2.98 -7.89
CA ASP A 274 23.61 -2.18 -7.34
C ASP A 274 22.26 -2.81 -7.71
N LEU A 275 21.38 -3.00 -6.73
CA LEU A 275 20.00 -3.41 -6.96
C LEU A 275 19.06 -2.21 -6.82
N ILE A 276 18.84 -1.52 -7.94
CA ILE A 276 18.00 -0.30 -8.03
C ILE A 276 16.89 -0.55 -9.05
N GLY A 277 16.15 -1.63 -8.81
CA GLY A 277 15.10 -2.13 -9.72
C GLY A 277 15.59 -2.35 -11.14
N GLU A 278 14.88 -1.81 -12.14
CA GLU A 278 15.27 -1.95 -13.55
C GLU A 278 16.61 -1.27 -13.89
N ARG A 279 17.07 -0.32 -13.07
CA ARG A 279 18.35 0.39 -13.25
C ARG A 279 19.54 -0.36 -12.62
N SER A 280 19.32 -1.58 -12.11
CA SER A 280 20.37 -2.40 -11.52
C SER A 280 21.56 -2.55 -12.48
N ALA A 281 22.77 -2.38 -11.95
CA ALA A 281 23.98 -2.32 -12.75
C ALA A 281 25.21 -2.79 -11.94
N PRO A 282 26.28 -3.26 -12.59
CA PRO A 282 27.53 -3.56 -11.91
C PRO A 282 28.20 -2.29 -11.39
N ILE A 283 28.78 -2.37 -10.19
CA ILE A 283 29.57 -1.31 -9.56
C ILE A 283 30.98 -1.36 -10.17
N ALA A 284 31.36 -0.29 -10.87
CA ALA A 284 32.63 -0.24 -11.58
C ALA A 284 33.82 -0.33 -10.61
N GLY A 285 34.75 -1.24 -10.88
CA GLY A 285 36.00 -1.41 -10.10
C GLY A 285 35.86 -2.20 -8.79
N ALA A 286 34.64 -2.58 -8.41
CA ALA A 286 34.35 -3.35 -7.22
C ALA A 286 34.93 -4.77 -7.27
N ASP A 287 35.62 -5.18 -6.21
CA ASP A 287 36.08 -6.55 -6.04
C ASP A 287 35.03 -7.42 -5.33
N PRO A 288 34.38 -8.38 -6.02
CA PRO A 288 33.34 -9.21 -5.42
C PRO A 288 33.84 -10.11 -4.30
N GLN A 289 35.13 -10.46 -4.23
CA GLN A 289 35.65 -11.38 -3.20
C GLN A 289 35.79 -10.68 -1.85
N THR A 290 36.15 -9.40 -1.87
CA THR A 290 36.48 -8.63 -0.66
C THR A 290 35.43 -7.60 -0.27
N MET A 291 34.31 -7.55 -1.00
CA MET A 291 33.25 -6.57 -0.74
C MET A 291 32.57 -6.77 0.61
N GLU A 292 32.49 -5.69 1.37
CA GLU A 292 31.84 -5.57 2.68
C GLU A 292 30.88 -4.38 2.68
N VAL A 293 29.69 -4.56 3.26
CA VAL A 293 28.70 -3.50 3.44
C VAL A 293 28.89 -2.90 4.84
N LEU A 294 29.17 -1.59 4.91
CA LEU A 294 29.50 -0.93 6.20
C LEU A 294 28.29 -0.30 6.90
N ASN A 295 27.17 -0.05 6.18
CA ASN A 295 25.96 0.71 6.56
C ASN A 295 25.91 2.12 5.92
N ARG A 296 24.73 2.76 5.96
CA ARG A 296 24.46 4.12 5.43
C ARG A 296 24.88 4.32 3.96
N GLY A 297 24.69 3.28 3.15
CA GLY A 297 25.06 3.32 1.73
C GLY A 297 26.56 3.22 1.45
N TYR A 298 27.42 3.02 2.46
CA TYR A 298 28.85 2.80 2.26
C TYR A 298 29.19 1.32 2.10
N LEU A 299 30.12 1.05 1.19
CA LEU A 299 30.72 -0.26 0.99
C LEU A 299 32.25 -0.14 0.94
N LYS A 300 32.93 -1.24 1.16
CA LYS A 300 34.39 -1.33 1.13
C LYS A 300 34.82 -2.63 0.47
N ASP A 301 35.75 -2.54 -0.46
CA ASP A 301 36.52 -3.71 -0.91
C ASP A 301 37.98 -3.56 -0.48
N ALA A 302 38.89 -4.44 -0.90
CA ALA A 302 40.30 -4.38 -0.48
C ALA A 302 41.07 -3.10 -0.86
N ARG A 303 40.53 -2.25 -1.75
CA ARG A 303 41.24 -1.10 -2.34
C ARG A 303 40.46 0.21 -2.29
N HIS A 304 39.14 0.15 -2.26
CA HIS A 304 38.29 1.33 -2.43
C HIS A 304 37.16 1.35 -1.39
N ILE A 305 36.77 2.57 -1.04
CA ILE A 305 35.50 2.85 -0.35
C ILE A 305 34.52 3.34 -1.41
N TYR A 306 33.28 2.88 -1.30
CA TYR A 306 32.18 3.25 -2.17
C TYR A 306 31.07 3.89 -1.36
N HIS A 307 30.24 4.70 -2.02
CA HIS A 307 29.04 5.24 -1.43
C HIS A 307 27.89 5.33 -2.44
N ARG A 308 26.67 5.04 -1.97
CA ARG A 308 25.43 5.21 -2.71
C ARG A 308 24.56 6.31 -2.11
N GLU A 309 24.35 7.38 -2.88
CA GLU A 309 23.42 8.46 -2.52
C GLU A 309 21.98 8.08 -2.97
N SER A 310 21.17 7.57 -2.03
CA SER A 310 19.77 7.18 -2.29
C SER A 310 19.61 6.18 -3.46
N TYR A 311 19.01 6.60 -4.58
CA TYR A 311 18.73 5.78 -5.77
C TYR A 311 19.70 6.07 -6.93
N GLU A 312 20.79 6.79 -6.66
CA GLU A 312 21.86 6.97 -7.64
C GLU A 312 22.82 5.78 -7.65
N PRO A 313 23.53 5.53 -8.77
CA PRO A 313 24.53 4.47 -8.83
C PRO A 313 25.62 4.65 -7.77
N THR A 314 26.11 3.55 -7.23
CA THR A 314 27.22 3.54 -6.28
C THR A 314 28.49 4.03 -6.96
N GLN A 315 29.20 4.95 -6.29
CA GLN A 315 30.44 5.54 -6.79
C GLN A 315 31.61 5.26 -5.85
N ILE A 316 32.80 5.18 -6.43
CA ILE A 316 34.05 5.18 -5.67
C ILE A 316 34.23 6.54 -5.02
N LEU A 317 34.53 6.55 -3.72
CA LEU A 317 34.98 7.75 -3.04
C LEU A 317 36.46 7.99 -3.33
N HIS A 318 36.72 9.10 -3.99
CA HIS A 318 38.07 9.59 -4.22
C HIS A 318 38.56 10.36 -2.99
N ASP A 319 39.88 10.42 -2.82
CA ASP A 319 40.55 11.17 -1.76
C ASP A 319 40.11 10.78 -0.33
N VAL A 320 39.79 9.51 -0.11
CA VAL A 320 39.53 8.94 1.23
C VAL A 320 40.76 8.21 1.78
N ASP A 321 41.01 8.30 3.08
CA ASP A 321 42.00 7.48 3.77
C ASP A 321 41.41 6.12 4.14
N TYR A 322 41.64 5.15 3.24
CA TYR A 322 41.07 3.81 3.29
C TYR A 322 41.27 3.08 4.64
N ASP A 323 42.47 3.21 5.23
CA ASP A 323 42.86 2.47 6.44
C ASP A 323 42.14 2.96 7.70
N SER A 324 41.79 4.25 7.75
CA SER A 324 41.10 4.84 8.91
C SER A 324 39.63 5.12 8.69
N PHE A 325 39.10 4.82 7.50
CA PHE A 325 37.70 5.07 7.18
C PHE A 325 36.75 4.22 8.03
N VAL A 326 35.80 4.88 8.68
CA VAL A 326 34.79 4.28 9.55
C VAL A 326 33.45 4.98 9.33
N VAL A 327 32.39 4.19 9.13
CA VAL A 327 31.00 4.66 9.15
C VAL A 327 30.57 4.80 10.61
N THR A 328 29.96 5.93 10.94
CA THR A 328 29.52 6.26 12.31
C THR A 328 28.00 6.42 12.36
N ASP A 329 27.46 6.57 13.57
CA ASP A 329 26.12 7.13 13.72
C ASP A 329 26.08 8.57 13.22
N TRP A 330 24.86 9.06 12.97
CA TRP A 330 24.62 10.45 12.61
C TRP A 330 24.98 11.39 13.75
N ASP A 331 25.79 12.40 13.44
CA ASP A 331 26.17 13.46 14.36
C ASP A 331 25.49 14.77 13.97
N ASP A 332 24.58 15.26 14.82
CA ASP A 332 23.84 16.50 14.61
C ASP A 332 24.74 17.75 14.60
N GLU A 333 25.84 17.77 15.36
CA GLU A 333 26.71 18.94 15.46
C GLU A 333 27.57 19.11 14.22
N THR A 334 28.08 17.99 13.68
CA THR A 334 28.97 18.01 12.51
C THR A 334 28.23 17.71 11.21
N GLN A 335 26.97 17.30 11.28
CA GLN A 335 26.16 16.86 10.14
C GLN A 335 26.89 15.78 9.34
N SER A 336 27.45 14.78 10.03
CA SER A 336 28.28 13.73 9.44
C SER A 336 27.87 12.34 9.87
N GLU A 337 28.26 11.35 9.08
CA GLU A 337 27.89 9.94 9.27
C GLU A 337 29.01 8.95 8.91
N ALA A 338 30.15 9.46 8.48
CA ALA A 338 31.37 8.69 8.31
C ALA A 338 32.57 9.62 8.48
N ARG A 339 33.73 9.03 8.77
CA ARG A 339 34.97 9.77 8.92
C ARG A 339 36.17 8.94 8.51
N ASP A 340 37.24 9.64 8.19
CA ASP A 340 38.59 9.09 8.19
C ASP A 340 39.50 9.98 9.06
N ARG A 341 40.81 9.76 8.97
CA ARG A 341 41.82 10.55 9.69
C ARG A 341 41.81 12.04 9.32
N TYR A 342 41.39 12.39 8.12
CA TYR A 342 41.53 13.73 7.55
C TYR A 342 40.19 14.46 7.40
N ALA A 343 39.05 13.78 7.31
CA ALA A 343 37.77 14.39 6.99
C ALA A 343 36.55 13.69 7.63
N LEU A 344 35.45 14.44 7.72
CA LEU A 344 34.10 13.96 8.01
C LEU A 344 33.26 13.99 6.74
N TYR A 345 32.35 13.02 6.60
CA TYR A 345 31.56 12.78 5.38
C TYR A 345 30.06 12.75 5.66
N MET A 346 29.29 13.22 4.68
CA MET A 346 27.83 13.07 4.59
C MET A 346 27.48 12.72 3.14
N ASN A 347 26.70 11.66 2.93
CA ASN A 347 26.37 11.15 1.60
C ASN A 347 27.61 10.99 0.70
N GLY A 348 28.73 10.51 1.26
CA GLY A 348 30.00 10.33 0.54
C GLY A 348 30.76 11.62 0.24
N LYS A 349 30.26 12.80 0.63
CA LYS A 349 30.87 14.10 0.38
C LYS A 349 31.52 14.64 1.64
N VAL A 350 32.68 15.29 1.52
CA VAL A 350 33.37 15.90 2.66
C VAL A 350 32.56 17.10 3.18
N VAL A 351 32.19 17.06 4.46
CA VAL A 351 31.51 18.18 5.15
C VAL A 351 32.44 18.97 6.04
N LYS A 352 33.54 18.36 6.53
CA LYS A 352 34.53 19.02 7.39
C LYS A 352 35.90 18.39 7.24
N GLN A 353 36.95 19.21 7.17
CA GLN A 353 38.35 18.77 7.25
C GLN A 353 38.81 18.74 8.71
N LEU A 354 39.42 17.63 9.12
CA LEU A 354 40.00 17.41 10.44
C LEU A 354 41.51 17.67 10.46
N ALA A 355 42.21 17.37 9.37
CA ALA A 355 43.65 17.57 9.23
C ALA A 355 44.06 17.75 7.75
N GLU A 356 45.18 18.44 7.51
CA GLU A 356 45.74 18.56 6.15
C GLU A 356 46.39 17.24 5.71
N LYS A 357 46.11 16.80 4.48
CA LYS A 357 46.90 15.72 3.85
C LYS A 357 48.28 16.26 3.52
N ALA A 358 49.33 15.60 4.00
CA ALA A 358 50.69 15.91 3.57
C ALA A 358 50.76 15.72 2.04
N ALA A 359 51.19 16.76 1.32
CA ALA A 359 51.37 16.69 -0.12
C ALA A 359 52.36 15.56 -0.45
N GLN A 360 51.91 14.54 -1.19
CA GLN A 360 52.76 13.47 -1.72
C GLN A 360 53.39 13.88 -3.04
#